data_AF-A0A2D5IQ41-F1
#
_entry.id   AF-A0A2D5IQ41-F1
#
_cell.length_a   1.000
_cell.length_b   1.000
_cell.length_c   1.000
_cell.angle_alpha   90.00
_cell.angle_beta   90.00
_cell.angle_gamma   90.00
#
_symmetry.space_group_name_H-M   'P 1'
#
loop_
_entity.id
_entity.type
_entity.pdbx_description
1 polymer ?
#
loop_
_entity_poly.entity_id
_entity_poly.type
_entity_poly.pdbx_seq_one_letter_code
_entity_poly.pdbx_strand_id
1 'polypeptide(L)'
;MTNRTRNLFRDFIGLTAVAGLALGIAGCGSEPAPPPAAPVAKKAPPPPPPPPPAPKVTPISELMAQYGIDPRVNLSEDLAPDNDEGRIAVLRFFDGFARGDASRLKGMMSGMDAMVLGDLEKSGEWKTATSNIIGIDVRTGTHPVVGECALAVFMVGNQFEPQLWAFEITGDPASDGAEFDAQPSPPDMMNRLSGDDWIAAWFQILEDEMARATAPDEIIEIPTQDFTEEETGNSSMGAPAGGPGGGPGAPGKRKRPKGPKIDPNPGFAPGSK
;
A
#
# COMPACT_ATOMS: atom_id res chain seq x y z
N MET A 1 8.24 13.65 -28.16
CA MET A 1 8.45 12.97 -29.46
C MET A 1 7.94 11.55 -29.30
N THR A 2 6.78 11.28 -29.87
CA THR A 2 5.97 10.08 -29.68
C THR A 2 6.00 9.30 -30.98
N ASN A 3 6.36 8.01 -30.96
CA ASN A 3 6.23 7.16 -32.15
C ASN A 3 5.13 6.13 -31.93
N ARG A 4 4.12 6.23 -32.80
CA ARG A 4 2.88 5.45 -32.86
C ARG A 4 2.80 4.90 -34.28
N THR A 5 2.81 3.58 -34.45
CA THR A 5 2.70 2.93 -35.77
C THR A 5 1.84 1.68 -35.59
N ARG A 6 0.51 1.80 -35.77
CA ARG A 6 -0.27 1.48 -36.99
C ARG A 6 -0.25 -0.01 -37.38
N ASN A 7 -1.23 -0.75 -36.86
CA ASN A 7 -1.72 -2.01 -37.42
C ASN A 7 -2.72 -1.70 -38.55
N LEU A 8 -2.56 -2.39 -39.68
CA LEU A 8 -3.45 -2.32 -40.83
C LEU A 8 -3.55 -3.70 -41.47
N PHE A 9 -4.80 -4.05 -41.82
CA PHE A 9 -5.21 -5.00 -42.86
C PHE A 9 -5.09 -6.51 -42.53
N ARG A 10 -6.07 -7.38 -42.83
CA ARG A 10 -7.38 -7.27 -43.51
C ARG A 10 -8.09 -8.63 -43.42
N ASP A 11 -9.41 -8.59 -43.26
CA ASP A 11 -10.35 -9.70 -43.38
C ASP A 11 -10.48 -10.26 -44.82
N PHE A 12 -10.94 -11.53 -44.93
CA PHE A 12 -12.02 -12.07 -45.80
C PHE A 12 -11.74 -13.45 -46.44
N ILE A 13 -12.61 -14.43 -46.11
CA ILE A 13 -13.44 -15.34 -46.97
C ILE A 13 -12.73 -16.11 -48.10
N GLY A 14 -12.97 -17.39 -48.40
CA GLY A 14 -14.03 -18.35 -48.05
C GLY A 14 -14.24 -19.32 -49.22
N LEU A 15 -14.51 -20.58 -48.88
CA LEU A 15 -15.26 -21.65 -49.55
C LEU A 15 -15.40 -21.72 -51.11
N THR A 16 -15.31 -22.98 -51.57
CA THR A 16 -16.20 -23.71 -52.53
C THR A 16 -15.65 -24.16 -53.89
N ALA A 17 -15.89 -25.46 -54.14
CA ALA A 17 -15.58 -26.27 -55.31
C ALA A 17 -16.51 -26.04 -56.51
N VAL A 18 -16.19 -26.62 -57.68
CA VAL A 18 -17.09 -27.44 -58.53
C VAL A 18 -16.32 -27.99 -59.74
N ALA A 19 -16.65 -29.24 -60.09
CA ALA A 19 -16.14 -30.06 -61.17
C ALA A 19 -16.63 -29.65 -62.58
N GLY A 20 -15.90 -30.06 -63.62
CA GLY A 20 -16.31 -29.98 -65.02
C GLY A 20 -15.69 -31.10 -65.85
N LEU A 21 -16.55 -31.95 -66.41
CA LEU A 21 -16.30 -33.12 -67.25
C LEU A 21 -16.30 -32.72 -68.74
N ALA A 22 -15.39 -33.25 -69.58
CA ALA A 22 -15.55 -33.23 -71.04
C ALA A 22 -14.83 -34.41 -71.73
N LEU A 23 -15.51 -35.01 -72.70
CA LEU A 23 -15.12 -36.16 -73.54
C LEU A 23 -14.44 -35.71 -74.85
N GLY A 24 -13.51 -36.52 -75.38
CA GLY A 24 -13.52 -36.92 -76.80
C GLY A 24 -12.24 -36.81 -77.67
N ILE A 25 -12.02 -37.91 -78.41
CA ILE A 25 -11.48 -38.08 -79.79
C ILE A 25 -9.98 -38.43 -80.01
N ALA A 26 -9.82 -39.66 -80.52
CA ALA A 26 -8.91 -40.25 -81.52
C ALA A 26 -7.46 -39.75 -81.74
N GLY A 27 -6.54 -40.72 -81.82
CA GLY A 27 -5.24 -40.57 -82.48
C GLY A 27 -4.26 -41.69 -82.15
N CYS A 28 -4.14 -42.68 -83.03
CA CYS A 28 -3.11 -43.72 -82.99
C CYS A 28 -1.78 -43.12 -83.50
N GLY A 29 -0.76 -43.12 -82.66
CA GLY A 29 0.59 -42.68 -83.01
C GLY A 29 1.57 -43.09 -81.92
N SER A 30 2.43 -44.06 -82.24
CA SER A 30 3.42 -44.64 -81.33
C SER A 30 4.47 -43.63 -80.91
N GLU A 31 4.55 -43.28 -79.62
CA GLU A 31 5.67 -42.53 -79.04
C GLU A 31 6.14 -43.18 -77.73
N PRO A 32 7.46 -43.31 -77.47
CA PRO A 32 8.00 -44.11 -76.38
C PRO A 32 7.66 -43.53 -75.00
N ALA A 33 7.36 -44.41 -74.04
CA ALA A 33 7.08 -44.04 -72.66
C ALA A 33 8.22 -43.22 -72.03
N PRO A 34 7.95 -42.05 -71.40
CA PRO A 34 8.90 -41.42 -70.50
C PRO A 34 9.01 -42.25 -69.20
N PRO A 35 10.16 -42.20 -68.51
CA PRO A 35 10.42 -43.03 -67.33
C PRO A 35 9.44 -42.72 -66.19
N PRO A 36 9.14 -43.70 -65.32
CA PRO A 36 8.18 -43.52 -64.23
C PRO A 36 8.62 -42.38 -63.30
N ALA A 37 7.71 -41.45 -63.03
CA ALA A 37 7.89 -40.43 -62.01
C ALA A 37 8.12 -41.11 -60.66
N ALA A 38 9.22 -40.74 -59.98
CA ALA A 38 9.49 -41.19 -58.62
C ALA A 38 8.34 -40.80 -57.68
N PRO A 39 7.99 -41.66 -56.70
CA PRO A 39 6.91 -41.37 -55.77
C PRO A 39 7.24 -40.10 -54.97
N VAL A 40 6.39 -39.09 -55.10
CA VAL A 40 6.48 -37.86 -54.30
C VAL A 40 6.28 -38.24 -52.84
N ALA A 41 7.34 -38.19 -52.05
CA ALA A 41 7.27 -38.44 -50.62
C ALA A 41 6.25 -37.47 -49.99
N LYS A 42 5.17 -38.01 -49.42
CA LYS A 42 4.23 -37.23 -48.62
C LYS A 42 5.00 -36.59 -47.47
N LYS A 43 5.15 -35.27 -47.52
CA LYS A 43 5.81 -34.49 -46.47
C LYS A 43 5.08 -34.78 -45.16
N ALA A 44 5.78 -35.35 -44.18
CA ALA A 44 5.22 -35.62 -42.87
C ALA A 44 4.68 -34.30 -42.27
N PRO A 45 3.52 -34.33 -41.58
CA PRO A 45 2.99 -33.14 -40.93
C PRO A 45 4.02 -32.61 -39.92
N PRO A 46 4.15 -31.28 -39.80
CA PRO A 46 5.10 -30.69 -38.86
C PRO A 46 4.79 -31.16 -37.44
N PRO A 47 5.81 -31.37 -36.60
CA PRO A 47 5.61 -31.77 -35.21
C PRO A 47 4.75 -30.73 -34.48
N PRO A 48 3.90 -31.16 -33.54
CA PRO A 48 3.10 -30.25 -32.75
C PRO A 48 4.00 -29.27 -31.98
N PRO A 49 3.56 -28.02 -31.79
CA PRO A 49 4.32 -27.05 -31.01
C PRO A 49 4.54 -27.57 -29.57
N PRO A 50 5.71 -27.28 -28.97
CA PRO A 50 5.99 -27.69 -27.60
C PRO A 50 4.97 -27.08 -26.62
N PRO A 51 4.64 -27.78 -25.51
CA PRO A 51 3.76 -27.24 -24.48
C PRO A 51 4.30 -25.90 -23.93
N PRO A 52 3.43 -24.99 -23.46
CA PRO A 52 3.87 -23.80 -22.74
C PRO A 52 4.76 -24.19 -21.55
N PRO A 53 5.80 -23.39 -21.23
CA PRO A 53 6.59 -23.59 -20.02
C PRO A 53 5.68 -23.61 -18.79
N ALA A 54 5.97 -24.50 -17.84
CA ALA A 54 5.28 -24.49 -16.55
C ALA A 54 5.44 -23.12 -15.87
N PRO A 55 4.43 -22.66 -15.10
CA PRO A 55 4.58 -21.50 -14.24
C PRO A 55 5.83 -21.65 -13.37
N LYS A 56 6.60 -20.57 -13.21
CA LYS A 56 7.83 -20.58 -12.38
C LYS A 56 7.52 -20.65 -10.88
N VAL A 57 6.31 -20.27 -10.52
CA VAL A 57 5.78 -20.22 -9.16
C VAL A 57 4.44 -20.92 -9.12
N THR A 58 4.12 -21.48 -7.97
CA THR A 58 2.83 -22.10 -7.72
C THR A 58 1.75 -21.01 -7.70
N PRO A 59 0.63 -21.17 -8.44
CA PRO A 59 -0.46 -20.20 -8.43
C PRO A 59 -1.02 -19.99 -7.03
N ILE A 60 -1.44 -18.76 -6.72
CA ILE A 60 -2.05 -18.40 -5.42
C ILE A 60 -3.23 -19.31 -5.10
N SER A 61 -4.09 -19.60 -6.09
CA SER A 61 -5.24 -20.49 -5.88
C SER A 61 -4.85 -21.90 -5.43
N GLU A 62 -3.72 -22.41 -5.91
CA GLU A 62 -3.22 -23.74 -5.54
C GLU A 62 -2.63 -23.71 -4.13
N LEU A 63 -1.85 -22.69 -3.79
CA LEU A 63 -1.34 -22.49 -2.43
C LEU A 63 -2.48 -22.29 -1.42
N MET A 64 -3.49 -21.49 -1.77
CA MET A 64 -4.67 -21.29 -0.93
C MET A 64 -5.39 -22.62 -0.65
N ALA A 65 -5.57 -23.46 -1.66
CA ALA A 65 -6.17 -24.78 -1.51
C ALA A 65 -5.29 -25.72 -0.67
N GLN A 66 -3.99 -25.74 -0.93
CA GLN A 66 -3.01 -26.58 -0.23
C GLN A 66 -2.94 -26.29 1.27
N TYR A 67 -2.92 -25.01 1.65
CA TYR A 67 -2.78 -24.57 3.03
C TYR A 67 -4.11 -24.27 3.72
N GLY A 68 -5.24 -24.42 3.01
CA GLY A 68 -6.57 -24.16 3.56
C GLY A 68 -6.77 -22.70 3.94
N ILE A 69 -6.23 -21.78 3.16
CA ILE A 69 -6.30 -20.33 3.41
C ILE A 69 -7.76 -19.88 3.35
N ASP A 70 -8.16 -19.06 4.33
CA ASP A 70 -9.51 -18.50 4.40
C ASP A 70 -9.85 -17.68 3.13
N PRO A 71 -11.01 -17.91 2.49
CA PRO A 71 -11.37 -17.25 1.23
C PRO A 71 -11.58 -15.72 1.36
N ARG A 72 -11.61 -15.18 2.59
CA ARG A 72 -11.60 -13.73 2.82
C ARG A 72 -10.26 -13.10 2.48
N VAL A 73 -9.17 -13.87 2.44
CA VAL A 73 -7.85 -13.40 2.02
C VAL A 73 -7.79 -13.38 0.49
N ASN A 74 -7.60 -12.19 -0.08
CA ASN A 74 -7.42 -11.98 -1.51
C ASN A 74 -6.00 -11.50 -1.80
N LEU A 75 -5.22 -12.30 -2.52
CA LEU A 75 -3.90 -11.94 -3.03
C LEU A 75 -3.89 -12.21 -4.54
N SER A 76 -3.90 -11.14 -5.34
CA SER A 76 -3.86 -11.27 -6.79
C SER A 76 -2.47 -11.70 -7.28
N GLU A 77 -2.41 -12.46 -8.38
CA GLU A 77 -1.16 -12.97 -8.95
C GLU A 77 -0.15 -11.88 -9.32
N ASP A 78 -0.64 -10.72 -9.77
CA ASP A 78 0.15 -9.55 -10.16
C ASP A 78 0.67 -8.74 -8.97
N LEU A 79 0.07 -8.92 -7.79
CA LEU A 79 0.44 -8.24 -6.55
C LEU A 79 1.14 -9.17 -5.55
N ALA A 80 1.35 -10.43 -5.93
CA ALA A 80 1.98 -11.45 -5.11
C ALA A 80 3.51 -11.46 -5.26
N PRO A 81 4.25 -12.00 -4.28
CA PRO A 81 5.68 -12.23 -4.42
C PRO A 81 5.99 -13.11 -5.64
N ASP A 82 7.19 -12.95 -6.19
CA ASP A 82 7.65 -13.67 -7.38
C ASP A 82 8.25 -15.06 -7.07
N ASN A 83 8.07 -15.53 -5.83
CA ASN A 83 8.56 -16.79 -5.30
C ASN A 83 7.54 -17.43 -4.34
N ASP A 84 7.59 -18.76 -4.22
CA ASP A 84 6.62 -19.52 -3.41
C ASP A 84 6.76 -19.25 -1.91
N GLU A 85 7.98 -19.06 -1.42
CA GLU A 85 8.25 -18.82 0.01
C GLU A 85 7.52 -17.56 0.50
N GLY A 86 7.65 -16.45 -0.22
CA GLY A 86 6.95 -15.20 0.06
C GLY A 86 5.43 -15.33 -0.08
N ARG A 87 4.95 -16.02 -1.13
CA ARG A 87 3.50 -16.26 -1.32
C ARG A 87 2.92 -17.01 -0.13
N ILE A 88 3.58 -18.07 0.32
CA ILE A 88 3.16 -18.88 1.45
C ILE A 88 3.17 -18.05 2.74
N ALA A 89 4.26 -17.32 3.02
CA ALA A 89 4.39 -16.49 4.21
C ALA A 89 3.23 -15.48 4.33
N VAL A 90 2.98 -14.73 3.25
CA VAL A 90 1.93 -13.69 3.19
C VAL A 90 0.54 -14.29 3.36
N LEU A 91 0.21 -15.36 2.60
CA LEU A 91 -1.10 -16.01 2.70
C LEU A 91 -1.36 -16.53 4.11
N ARG A 92 -0.36 -17.18 4.71
CA ARG A 92 -0.45 -17.78 6.04
C ARG A 92 -0.59 -16.75 7.15
N PHE A 93 0.11 -15.62 7.04
CA PHE A 93 -0.01 -14.51 7.98
C PHE A 93 -1.43 -13.92 7.95
N PHE A 94 -1.96 -13.57 6.78
CA PHE A 94 -3.29 -12.97 6.69
C PHE A 94 -4.45 -13.95 6.93
N ASP A 95 -4.24 -15.25 6.72
CA ASP A 95 -5.16 -16.31 7.18
C ASP A 95 -5.34 -16.27 8.70
N GLY A 96 -4.27 -15.99 9.47
CA GLY A 96 -4.34 -15.81 10.91
C GLY A 96 -5.29 -14.68 11.32
N PHE A 97 -5.25 -13.54 10.63
CA PHE A 97 -6.19 -12.43 10.87
C PHE A 97 -7.61 -12.79 10.50
N ALA A 98 -7.83 -13.39 9.32
CA ALA A 98 -9.16 -13.78 8.88
C ALA A 98 -9.83 -14.71 9.91
N ARG A 99 -9.07 -15.68 10.43
CA ARG A 99 -9.57 -16.64 11.42
C ARG A 99 -9.60 -16.11 12.86
N GLY A 100 -9.00 -14.95 13.12
CA GLY A 100 -8.81 -14.44 14.48
C GLY A 100 -7.86 -15.30 15.33
N ASP A 101 -6.93 -16.02 14.70
CA ASP A 101 -5.96 -16.90 15.35
C ASP A 101 -4.75 -16.11 15.85
N ALA A 102 -4.92 -15.46 17.01
CA ALA A 102 -3.86 -14.70 17.63
C ALA A 102 -2.70 -15.56 18.14
N SER A 103 -2.92 -16.84 18.46
CA SER A 103 -1.83 -17.72 18.90
C SER A 103 -0.82 -17.92 17.77
N ARG A 104 -1.31 -18.16 16.56
CA ARG A 104 -0.46 -18.29 15.38
C ARG A 104 0.22 -16.98 15.01
N LEU A 105 -0.54 -15.89 14.95
CA LEU A 105 -0.01 -14.57 14.62
C LEU A 105 1.09 -14.10 15.56
N LYS A 106 0.98 -14.35 16.87
CA LYS A 106 2.07 -14.04 17.82
C LYS A 106 3.39 -14.73 17.50
N GLY A 107 3.35 -15.91 16.89
CA GLY A 107 4.55 -16.62 16.45
C GLY A 107 5.16 -16.06 15.17
N MET A 108 4.40 -15.26 14.42
CA MET A 108 4.80 -14.66 13.14
C MET A 108 5.01 -13.15 13.23
N MET A 109 4.79 -12.53 14.39
CA MET A 109 4.93 -11.08 14.59
C MET A 109 6.22 -10.77 15.32
N SER A 110 6.77 -9.57 15.07
CA SER A 110 7.87 -9.02 15.85
C SER A 110 7.52 -9.01 17.34
N GLY A 111 8.54 -9.04 18.22
CA GLY A 111 8.32 -9.16 19.66
C GLY A 111 7.44 -8.05 20.27
N MET A 112 7.49 -6.83 19.71
CA MET A 112 6.64 -5.72 20.15
C MET A 112 5.19 -5.90 19.67
N ASP A 113 4.99 -6.27 18.41
CA ASP A 113 3.66 -6.48 17.85
C ASP A 113 2.95 -7.68 18.48
N ALA A 114 3.68 -8.77 18.74
CA ALA A 114 3.17 -9.92 19.46
C ALA A 114 2.72 -9.57 20.89
N MET A 115 3.39 -8.61 21.54
CA MET A 115 2.99 -8.10 22.87
C MET A 115 1.70 -7.30 22.79
N VAL A 116 1.58 -6.39 21.82
CA VAL A 116 0.36 -5.61 21.57
C VAL A 116 -0.82 -6.53 21.28
N LEU A 117 -0.64 -7.51 20.38
CA LEU A 117 -1.65 -8.53 20.09
C LEU A 117 -2.03 -9.31 21.36
N GLY A 118 -1.06 -9.63 22.22
CA GLY A 118 -1.31 -10.27 23.49
C GLY A 118 -2.16 -9.45 24.46
N ASP A 119 -2.02 -8.13 24.45
CA ASP A 119 -2.84 -7.24 25.27
C ASP A 119 -4.24 -7.05 24.68
N LEU A 120 -4.37 -6.97 23.35
CA LEU A 120 -5.66 -6.96 22.65
C LEU A 120 -6.47 -8.25 22.88
N GLU A 121 -5.80 -9.40 22.98
CA GLU A 121 -6.46 -10.65 23.35
C GLU A 121 -6.99 -10.62 24.79
N LYS A 122 -6.18 -10.14 25.74
CA LYS A 122 -6.59 -10.04 27.15
C LYS A 122 -7.75 -9.07 27.34
N SER A 123 -7.77 -7.95 26.61
CA SER A 123 -8.85 -6.97 26.65
C SER A 123 -10.12 -7.44 25.93
N GLY A 124 -10.01 -8.45 25.06
CA GLY A 124 -11.10 -8.93 24.20
C GLY A 124 -11.31 -8.09 22.94
N GLU A 125 -10.52 -7.04 22.75
CA GLU A 125 -10.56 -6.18 21.56
C GLU A 125 -10.13 -6.94 20.31
N TRP A 126 -9.19 -7.89 20.44
CA TRP A 126 -8.77 -8.75 19.32
C TRP A 126 -9.95 -9.49 18.67
N LYS A 127 -10.80 -10.12 19.50
CA LYS A 127 -11.99 -10.82 19.02
C LYS A 127 -12.97 -9.85 18.35
N THR A 128 -13.13 -8.66 18.91
CA THR A 128 -14.01 -7.62 18.36
C THR A 128 -13.50 -7.16 17.00
N ALA A 129 -12.21 -6.86 16.88
CA ALA A 129 -11.56 -6.42 15.65
C ALA A 129 -11.65 -7.47 14.52
N THR A 130 -11.45 -8.75 14.85
CA THR A 130 -11.39 -9.81 13.83
C THR A 130 -12.74 -10.42 13.46
N SER A 131 -13.72 -10.40 14.37
CA SER A 131 -15.03 -11.04 14.14
C SER A 131 -15.84 -10.43 12.97
N ASN A 132 -15.58 -9.17 12.62
CA ASN A 132 -16.28 -8.45 11.56
C ASN A 132 -15.47 -8.32 10.26
N ILE A 133 -14.33 -9.00 10.16
CA ILE A 133 -13.55 -9.05 8.91
C ILE A 133 -14.35 -9.85 7.88
N ILE A 134 -14.79 -9.16 6.82
CA ILE A 134 -15.49 -9.74 5.68
C ILE A 134 -14.58 -9.95 4.47
N GLY A 135 -13.38 -9.38 4.49
CA GLY A 135 -12.37 -9.55 3.45
C GLY A 135 -11.04 -8.87 3.83
N ILE A 136 -9.95 -9.32 3.21
CA ILE A 136 -8.60 -8.79 3.36
C ILE A 136 -8.02 -8.73 1.95
N ASP A 137 -7.88 -7.53 1.39
CA ASP A 137 -7.19 -7.33 0.12
C ASP A 137 -5.71 -7.11 0.37
N VAL A 138 -4.87 -7.97 -0.18
CA VAL A 138 -3.43 -8.01 0.10
C VAL A 138 -2.65 -7.70 -1.15
N ARG A 139 -1.62 -6.87 -1.00
CA ARG A 139 -0.62 -6.59 -2.02
C ARG A 139 0.78 -6.58 -1.43
N THR A 140 1.75 -6.95 -2.23
CA THR A 140 3.16 -6.99 -1.83
C THR A 140 4.02 -6.06 -2.67
N GLY A 141 5.20 -5.76 -2.14
CA GLY A 141 6.22 -4.96 -2.79
C GLY A 141 7.47 -4.92 -1.92
N THR A 142 8.46 -4.14 -2.33
CA THR A 142 9.74 -4.06 -1.62
C THR A 142 10.08 -2.60 -1.36
N HIS A 143 10.61 -2.30 -0.18
CA HIS A 143 11.10 -0.97 0.18
C HIS A 143 12.62 -1.02 0.46
N PRO A 144 13.41 -0.02 0.04
CA PRO A 144 14.88 -0.07 0.17
C PRO A 144 15.41 -0.18 1.60
N VAL A 145 14.64 0.27 2.59
CA VAL A 145 15.07 0.30 4.00
C VAL A 145 14.59 -0.91 4.79
N VAL A 146 13.34 -1.33 4.59
CA VAL A 146 12.71 -2.37 5.42
C VAL A 146 12.57 -3.72 4.70
N GLY A 147 12.91 -3.80 3.41
CA GLY A 147 12.87 -5.04 2.64
C GLY A 147 11.47 -5.36 2.11
N GLU A 148 11.12 -6.65 2.14
CA GLU A 148 9.83 -7.13 1.62
C GLU A 148 8.67 -6.62 2.47
N CYS A 149 7.59 -6.24 1.80
CA CYS A 149 6.45 -5.58 2.39
C CYS A 149 5.15 -6.25 1.95
N ALA A 150 4.19 -6.31 2.86
CA ALA A 150 2.82 -6.72 2.60
C ALA A 150 1.84 -5.68 3.18
N LEU A 151 1.06 -5.06 2.30
CA LEU A 151 -0.01 -4.15 2.66
C LEU A 151 -1.33 -4.90 2.60
N ALA A 152 -2.05 -4.93 3.72
CA ALA A 152 -3.41 -5.45 3.78
C ALA A 152 -4.41 -4.31 3.98
N VAL A 153 -5.51 -4.38 3.24
CA VAL A 153 -6.71 -3.56 3.47
C VAL A 153 -7.78 -4.47 4.06
N PHE A 154 -8.04 -4.31 5.35
CA PHE A 154 -9.06 -5.04 6.06
C PHE A 154 -10.42 -4.41 5.82
N MET A 155 -11.36 -5.19 5.30
CA MET A 155 -12.76 -4.82 5.20
C MET A 155 -13.45 -5.27 6.50
N VAL A 156 -13.69 -4.32 7.40
CA VAL A 156 -14.30 -4.57 8.71
C VAL A 156 -15.67 -3.90 8.76
N GLY A 157 -16.73 -4.69 8.68
CA GLY A 157 -18.09 -4.16 8.56
C GLY A 157 -18.25 -3.30 7.30
N ASN A 158 -18.28 -1.97 7.47
CA ASN A 158 -18.46 -0.99 6.39
C ASN A 158 -17.30 0.01 6.28
N GLN A 159 -16.14 -0.33 6.86
CA GLN A 159 -14.92 0.46 6.86
C GLN A 159 -13.77 -0.31 6.20
N PHE A 160 -12.79 0.44 5.70
CA PHE A 160 -11.54 -0.08 5.16
C PHE A 160 -10.39 0.38 6.05
N GLU A 161 -9.71 -0.56 6.68
CA GLU A 161 -8.60 -0.29 7.60
C GLU A 161 -7.32 -0.86 7.01
N PRO A 162 -6.32 -0.05 6.65
CA PRO A 162 -5.12 -0.54 6.03
C PRO A 162 -4.01 -0.71 7.05
N GLN A 163 -3.19 -1.74 6.88
CA GLN A 163 -1.99 -1.95 7.69
C GLN A 163 -0.88 -2.49 6.81
N LEU A 164 0.26 -1.81 6.85
CA LEU A 164 1.48 -2.23 6.19
C LEU A 164 2.35 -3.04 7.17
N TRP A 165 2.95 -4.10 6.66
CA TRP A 165 3.92 -4.93 7.36
C TRP A 165 5.19 -5.06 6.53
N ALA A 166 6.35 -4.90 7.15
CA ALA A 166 7.60 -5.43 6.60
C ALA A 166 7.72 -6.89 7.03
N PHE A 167 8.33 -7.75 6.23
CA PHE A 167 8.50 -9.13 6.61
C PHE A 167 9.81 -9.75 6.12
N GLU A 168 10.26 -10.73 6.88
CA GLU A 168 11.41 -11.57 6.53
C GLU A 168 11.10 -13.04 6.78
N ILE A 169 11.65 -13.90 5.93
CA ILE A 169 11.48 -15.35 6.05
C ILE A 169 12.70 -15.89 6.80
N THR A 170 12.52 -16.21 8.07
CA THR A 170 13.59 -16.65 8.98
C THR A 170 13.62 -18.18 9.16
N GLY A 171 12.59 -18.88 8.70
CA GLY A 171 12.43 -20.33 8.73
C GLY A 171 11.55 -20.85 7.60
N ASP A 172 10.98 -22.04 7.76
CA ASP A 172 10.07 -22.62 6.76
C ASP A 172 8.70 -21.91 6.78
N PRO A 173 8.31 -21.17 5.73
CA PRO A 173 7.03 -20.46 5.71
C PRO A 173 5.83 -21.41 5.74
N ALA A 174 5.95 -22.65 5.25
CA ALA A 174 4.88 -23.64 5.35
C ALA A 174 4.57 -24.03 6.81
N SER A 175 5.51 -23.77 7.71
CA SER A 175 5.43 -23.96 9.15
C SER A 175 5.43 -22.63 9.93
N ASP A 176 4.96 -21.55 9.28
CA ASP A 176 4.87 -20.19 9.85
C ASP A 176 6.23 -19.54 10.21
N GLY A 177 7.31 -19.95 9.53
CA GLY A 177 8.67 -19.42 9.70
C GLY A 177 8.93 -18.07 9.03
N ALA A 178 8.02 -17.11 9.16
CA ALA A 178 8.21 -15.74 8.71
C ALA A 178 7.86 -14.76 9.84
N GLU A 179 8.65 -13.70 9.98
CA GLU A 179 8.43 -12.64 10.95
C GLU A 179 7.93 -11.38 10.22
N PHE A 180 6.86 -10.78 10.75
CA PHE A 180 6.21 -9.57 10.25
C PHE A 180 6.31 -8.45 11.29
N ASP A 181 6.69 -7.26 10.85
CA ASP A 181 6.84 -6.06 11.67
C ASP A 181 5.93 -4.94 11.15
N ALA A 182 5.02 -4.49 12.01
CA ALA A 182 4.02 -3.49 11.68
C ALA A 182 4.69 -2.15 11.39
N GLN A 183 4.44 -1.61 10.20
CA GLN A 183 4.88 -0.25 9.90
C GLN A 183 3.92 0.76 10.56
N PRO A 184 4.43 1.95 10.93
CA PRO A 184 3.58 3.00 11.49
C PRO A 184 2.38 3.31 10.59
N SER A 185 1.20 3.40 11.21
CA SER A 185 -0.07 3.69 10.54
C SER A 185 -0.64 5.01 11.04
N PRO A 186 -0.21 6.16 10.50
CA PRO A 186 -0.84 7.44 10.78
C PRO A 186 -2.35 7.43 10.54
N PRO A 187 -3.11 8.31 11.22
CA PRO A 187 -4.54 8.43 11.00
C PRO A 187 -4.89 8.70 9.54
N ASP A 188 -6.06 8.19 9.15
CA ASP A 188 -6.68 8.44 7.85
C ASP A 188 -5.85 7.95 6.64
N MET A 189 -5.06 6.88 6.84
CA MET A 189 -4.14 6.38 5.81
C MET A 189 -4.86 6.02 4.51
N MET A 190 -6.02 5.35 4.55
CA MET A 190 -6.76 4.98 3.33
C MET A 190 -7.06 6.16 2.41
N ASN A 191 -7.43 7.32 2.97
CA ASN A 191 -7.82 8.49 2.18
C ASN A 191 -6.60 9.24 1.61
N ARG A 192 -5.40 8.89 2.09
CA ARG A 192 -4.13 9.53 1.71
C ARG A 192 -3.35 8.69 0.70
N LEU A 193 -3.59 7.37 0.67
CA LEU A 193 -3.04 6.49 -0.35
C LEU A 193 -3.55 6.91 -1.74
N SER A 194 -2.63 7.06 -2.68
CA SER A 194 -2.93 7.46 -4.05
C SER A 194 -1.91 6.85 -5.03
N GLY A 195 -2.27 6.83 -6.32
CA GLY A 195 -1.46 6.20 -7.36
C GLY A 195 -1.59 4.68 -7.39
N ASP A 196 -0.72 4.05 -8.18
CA ASP A 196 -0.73 2.60 -8.43
C ASP A 196 0.13 1.83 -7.42
N ASP A 197 1.16 2.46 -6.84
CA ASP A 197 2.04 1.87 -5.83
C ASP A 197 1.72 2.42 -4.44
N TRP A 198 0.87 1.70 -3.72
CA TRP A 198 0.41 2.11 -2.39
C TRP A 198 1.47 1.91 -1.31
N ILE A 199 2.44 1.00 -1.52
CA ILE A 199 3.51 0.77 -0.55
C ILE A 199 4.50 1.93 -0.63
N ALA A 200 4.89 2.37 -1.84
CA ALA A 200 5.69 3.58 -2.01
C ALA A 200 4.96 4.83 -1.47
N ALA A 201 3.66 4.97 -1.76
CA ALA A 201 2.85 6.07 -1.24
C ALA A 201 2.81 6.08 0.30
N TRP A 202 2.73 4.91 0.93
CA TRP A 202 2.77 4.78 2.39
C TRP A 202 4.07 5.35 2.98
N PHE A 203 5.22 4.94 2.46
CA PHE A 203 6.51 5.43 2.96
C PHE A 203 6.70 6.93 2.70
N GLN A 204 6.25 7.45 1.56
CA GLN A 204 6.25 8.89 1.31
C GLN A 204 5.44 9.66 2.36
N ILE A 205 4.27 9.13 2.74
CA ILE A 205 3.44 9.71 3.80
C ILE A 205 4.19 9.76 5.14
N LEU A 206 4.89 8.67 5.49
CA LEU A 206 5.69 8.61 6.72
C LEU A 206 6.85 9.61 6.71
N GLU A 207 7.55 9.72 5.59
CA GLU A 207 8.61 10.70 5.40
C GLU A 207 8.10 12.13 5.56
N ASP A 208 6.95 12.45 4.93
CA ASP A 208 6.33 13.76 5.02
C ASP A 208 5.88 14.10 6.46
N GLU A 209 5.38 13.12 7.22
CA GLU A 209 5.03 13.32 8.63
C GLU A 209 6.25 13.55 9.51
N MET A 210 7.31 12.78 9.30
CA MET A 210 8.57 12.96 10.01
C MET A 210 9.21 14.32 9.67
N ALA A 211 9.14 14.76 8.42
CA ALA A 211 9.59 16.08 8.00
C ALA A 211 8.77 17.21 8.67
N ARG A 212 7.43 17.06 8.76
CA ARG A 212 6.58 18.01 9.49
C ARG A 212 6.88 18.04 10.99
N ALA A 213 7.11 16.89 11.60
CA ALA A 213 7.39 16.78 13.03
C ALA A 213 8.79 17.33 13.40
N THR A 214 9.73 17.36 12.46
CA THR A 214 11.08 17.88 12.66
C THR A 214 11.26 19.33 12.18
N ALA A 215 10.24 19.92 11.55
CA ALA A 215 10.23 21.32 11.18
C ALA A 215 10.23 22.20 12.45
N PRO A 216 10.97 23.33 12.45
CA PRO A 216 10.95 24.25 13.59
C PRO A 216 9.56 24.88 13.77
N ASP A 217 9.15 25.06 15.02
CA ASP A 217 7.88 25.72 15.36
C ASP A 217 7.80 27.12 14.74
N GLU A 218 6.63 27.47 14.19
CA GLU A 218 6.38 28.81 13.67
C GLU A 218 6.35 29.82 14.83
N ILE A 219 7.29 30.77 14.82
CA ILE A 219 7.26 31.92 15.72
C ILE A 219 6.18 32.88 15.21
N ILE A 220 4.98 32.78 15.77
CA ILE A 220 3.94 33.79 15.55
C ILE A 220 4.36 35.05 16.30
N GLU A 221 4.89 36.04 15.58
CA GLU A 221 5.06 37.39 16.11
C GLU A 221 3.68 38.00 16.36
N ILE A 222 3.13 37.77 17.56
CA ILE A 222 1.94 38.48 18.02
C ILE A 222 2.33 39.96 18.09
N PRO A 223 1.70 40.85 17.30
CA PRO A 223 1.97 42.27 17.40
C PRO A 223 1.57 42.72 18.80
N THR A 224 2.54 42.95 19.66
CA THR A 224 2.31 43.67 20.91
C THR A 224 1.89 45.08 20.53
N GLN A 225 0.58 45.35 20.53
CA GLN A 225 0.09 46.73 20.54
C GLN A 225 0.60 47.36 21.84
N ASP A 226 1.53 48.29 21.69
CA ASP A 226 2.03 49.09 22.78
C ASP A 226 0.96 50.13 23.12
N PHE A 227 0.20 49.90 24.19
CA PHE A 227 -0.86 50.79 24.66
C PHE A 227 -0.34 51.96 25.51
N THR A 228 0.97 52.25 25.50
CA THR A 228 1.49 53.50 26.09
C THR A 228 1.48 54.62 25.05
N GLU A 229 0.30 55.20 24.83
CA GLU A 229 0.22 56.59 24.37
C GLU A 229 0.71 57.50 25.50
N GLU A 230 1.83 58.18 25.29
CA GLU A 230 2.24 59.31 26.13
C GLU A 230 1.37 60.52 25.79
N GLU A 231 0.27 60.70 26.53
CA GLU A 231 -0.46 61.97 26.55
C GLU A 231 0.38 63.01 27.30
N THR A 232 1.27 63.71 26.60
CA THR A 232 1.91 64.95 27.09
C THR A 232 1.04 66.15 26.74
N GLY A 233 -0.14 66.22 27.36
CA GLY A 233 -0.99 67.41 27.39
C GLY A 233 -0.49 68.41 28.43
N ASN A 234 0.10 69.52 27.97
CA ASN A 234 0.52 70.65 28.79
C ASN A 234 -0.69 71.29 29.50
N SER A 235 -0.64 71.34 30.84
CA SER A 235 -1.69 71.92 31.68
C SER A 235 -1.56 73.45 31.78
N SER A 236 -2.60 74.21 31.41
CA SER A 236 -2.79 75.60 31.86
C SER A 236 -4.22 75.80 32.32
N MET A 237 -4.36 76.22 33.58
CA MET A 237 -5.63 76.34 34.30
C MET A 237 -6.48 77.54 33.85
N GLY A 238 -7.79 77.30 33.74
CA GLY A 238 -8.84 78.31 33.82
C GLY A 238 -10.19 77.63 34.13
N ALA A 239 -10.80 77.97 35.27
CA ALA A 239 -12.14 77.52 35.69
C ALA A 239 -13.08 78.75 35.80
N PRO A 240 -14.40 78.64 36.10
CA PRO A 240 -15.30 77.48 36.23
C PRO A 240 -16.72 77.66 35.58
N ALA A 241 -17.56 76.62 35.63
CA ALA A 241 -19.04 76.57 35.83
C ALA A 241 -19.66 75.45 34.97
N GLY A 242 -20.46 74.47 35.42
CA GLY A 242 -21.02 74.06 36.71
C GLY A 242 -22.04 72.92 36.48
N GLY A 243 -22.31 72.07 37.48
CA GLY A 243 -23.47 71.16 37.53
C GLY A 243 -23.18 69.64 37.44
N PRO A 244 -24.06 68.76 37.96
CA PRO A 244 -23.76 67.96 39.16
C PRO A 244 -23.75 66.44 38.94
N GLY A 245 -23.10 65.71 39.86
CA GLY A 245 -23.38 64.28 40.12
C GLY A 245 -22.12 63.43 40.24
N GLY A 246 -21.79 62.99 41.45
CA GLY A 246 -20.56 62.27 41.76
C GLY A 246 -20.73 60.83 42.25
N GLY A 247 -19.60 60.10 42.25
CA GLY A 247 -19.33 58.82 42.92
C GLY A 247 -19.62 57.57 42.06
N PRO A 248 -18.77 56.52 42.08
CA PRO A 248 -18.09 55.98 43.27
C PRO A 248 -16.58 55.66 43.07
N GLY A 249 -15.93 55.29 44.16
CA GLY A 249 -14.48 55.16 44.29
C GLY A 249 -13.82 53.94 43.63
N ALA A 250 -12.51 54.08 43.44
CA ALA A 250 -11.61 53.12 42.82
C ALA A 250 -11.16 52.00 43.79
N PRO A 251 -10.92 50.78 43.29
CA PRO A 251 -9.98 49.83 43.90
C PRO A 251 -8.65 49.80 43.13
N GLY A 252 -7.55 49.99 43.86
CA GLY A 252 -6.19 50.08 43.32
C GLY A 252 -5.62 48.78 42.72
N LYS A 253 -4.74 48.94 41.71
CA LYS A 253 -4.02 47.86 41.03
C LYS A 253 -2.85 47.33 41.89
N ARG A 254 -2.81 46.01 42.15
CA ARG A 254 -1.62 45.31 42.68
C ARG A 254 -0.68 44.93 41.53
N LYS A 255 0.62 45.22 41.65
CA LYS A 255 1.68 44.74 40.76
C LYS A 255 1.91 43.23 40.95
N ARG A 256 1.89 42.45 39.86
CA ARG A 256 2.32 41.04 39.87
C ARG A 256 3.86 40.95 39.80
N PRO A 257 4.52 40.05 40.54
CA PRO A 257 5.95 39.80 40.41
C PRO A 257 6.29 39.01 39.13
N LYS A 258 7.43 39.31 38.50
CA LYS A 258 8.01 38.52 37.41
C LYS A 258 8.57 37.21 37.96
N GLY A 259 8.05 36.07 37.49
CA GLY A 259 8.67 34.76 37.71
C GLY A 259 9.96 34.58 36.90
N PRO A 260 10.81 33.62 37.27
CA PRO A 260 12.09 33.40 36.58
C PRO A 260 11.89 32.86 35.16
N LYS A 261 12.77 33.27 34.24
CA LYS A 261 12.83 32.76 32.87
C LYS A 261 13.33 31.32 32.89
N ILE A 262 12.58 30.39 32.31
CA ILE A 262 12.99 29.00 32.07
C ILE A 262 13.69 28.95 30.71
N ASP A 263 14.85 28.33 30.65
CA ASP A 263 15.65 28.12 29.44
C ASP A 263 15.03 26.99 28.59
N PRO A 264 14.81 27.14 27.26
CA PRO A 264 14.11 26.15 26.44
C PRO A 264 14.92 24.89 26.11
N ASN A 265 16.18 24.76 26.52
CA ASN A 265 17.00 23.60 26.14
C ASN A 265 17.86 23.06 27.31
N PRO A 266 17.38 22.08 28.09
CA PRO A 266 18.18 21.45 29.12
C PRO A 266 19.13 20.44 28.45
N GLY A 267 20.33 20.89 28.10
CA GLY A 267 21.38 20.03 27.55
C GLY A 267 21.66 18.84 28.46
N PHE A 268 21.53 17.63 27.91
CA PHE A 268 21.87 16.37 28.54
C PHE A 268 23.40 16.30 28.71
N ALA A 269 23.89 16.46 29.94
CA ALA A 269 25.31 16.24 30.24
C ALA A 269 25.54 14.73 30.53
N PRO A 270 26.53 14.09 29.89
CA PRO A 270 26.85 12.69 30.15
C PRO A 270 27.54 12.55 31.51
N GLY A 271 27.02 11.62 32.34
CA GLY A 271 27.53 11.35 33.68
C GLY A 271 28.99 10.90 33.68
N SER A 272 29.82 11.64 34.41
CA SER A 272 31.17 11.24 34.80
C SER A 272 31.13 10.34 36.04
N LYS A 273 31.99 9.31 35.98
CA LYS A 273 32.30 8.26 36.96
C LYS A 273 32.36 8.69 38.43
#